data_AF-A0A967GSR7-F1
#
_entry.id   AF-A0A967GSR7-F1
#
_cell.length_a   1.000
_cell.length_b   1.000
_cell.length_c   1.000
_cell.angle_alpha   90.00
_cell.angle_beta   90.00
_cell.angle_gamma   90.00
#
_symmetry.space_group_name_H-M   'P 1'
#
loop_
_entity.id
_entity.type
_entity.pdbx_description
1 polymer ?
#
loop_
_entity_poly.entity_id
_entity_poly.type
_entity_poly.pdbx_seq_one_letter_code
_entity_poly.pdbx_strand_id
1 'polypeptide(L)'
;MAMARTTRLEGLADSVVWFVGREPGGRDELVKYFQEAPAERLARGLELVASSFPSSARLPAPAGWAELVARRRSGETAAVFDRLGAVFGDREIAARMAKAVRDRSAPLADRKNAFAFLAGRGDVDSSGVFVDLLDDPDFRSEVIPLLGRYNEGPVGKALLERLPKFNGKDRLNALNALCAQPVLARANLEAIKAQQTDKGGLTSLHLRTMRNLGDEEVNRLIDELWGRVAESSADMKASIEKYRAVFAKSESKPTDRAAGREVFAKACVSCHVLNGEGGKLGPDLTGSWRN
;
A
#
# COMPACT_ATOMS: atom_id res chain seq x y z
N MET A 1 -5.31 -19.27 -31.06
CA MET A 1 -4.66 -20.58 -30.77
C MET A 1 -4.82 -21.64 -31.87
N ALA A 2 -5.90 -21.66 -32.67
CA ALA A 2 -6.11 -22.69 -33.71
C ALA A 2 -4.90 -22.86 -34.68
N MET A 3 -4.31 -21.75 -35.13
CA MET A 3 -3.13 -21.75 -36.00
C MET A 3 -1.89 -22.38 -35.35
N ALA A 4 -1.63 -22.10 -34.07
CA ALA A 4 -0.50 -22.70 -33.35
C ALA A 4 -0.68 -24.21 -33.13
N ARG A 5 -1.93 -24.70 -33.07
CA ARG A 5 -2.25 -26.12 -32.92
C ARG A 5 -1.99 -26.92 -34.21
N THR A 6 -2.32 -26.34 -35.37
CA THR A 6 -2.36 -27.06 -36.65
C THR A 6 -1.16 -26.81 -37.56
N THR A 7 -0.42 -25.71 -37.35
CA THR A 7 0.73 -25.39 -38.19
C THR A 7 1.86 -26.40 -38.03
N ARG A 8 2.51 -26.74 -39.14
CA ARG A 8 3.76 -27.53 -39.16
C ARG A 8 5.01 -26.66 -39.03
N LEU A 9 4.84 -25.33 -39.13
CA LEU A 9 5.93 -24.37 -39.00
C LEU A 9 6.13 -24.02 -37.53
N GLU A 10 7.17 -24.57 -36.91
CA GLU A 10 7.46 -24.36 -35.48
C GLU A 10 7.65 -22.88 -35.12
N GLY A 11 8.41 -22.13 -35.94
CA GLY A 11 8.62 -20.69 -35.69
C GLY A 11 7.33 -19.86 -35.71
N LEU A 12 6.32 -20.27 -36.49
CA LEU A 12 5.01 -19.63 -36.51
C LEU A 12 4.22 -19.98 -35.25
N ALA A 13 4.24 -21.24 -34.82
CA ALA A 13 3.60 -21.66 -33.58
C ALA A 13 4.20 -20.90 -32.37
N ASP A 14 5.52 -20.79 -32.31
CA ASP A 14 6.24 -20.08 -31.26
C ASP A 14 5.90 -18.59 -31.23
N SER A 15 5.90 -17.94 -32.39
CA SER A 15 5.53 -16.52 -32.50
C SER A 15 4.12 -16.28 -32.00
N VAL A 16 3.17 -17.15 -32.35
CA VAL A 16 1.79 -17.06 -31.85
C VAL A 16 1.76 -17.18 -30.33
N VAL A 17 2.46 -18.16 -29.74
CA VAL A 17 2.52 -18.33 -28.27
C VAL A 17 3.10 -17.10 -27.59
N TRP A 18 4.21 -16.58 -28.12
CA TRP A 18 4.88 -15.40 -27.56
C TRP A 18 3.99 -14.14 -27.61
N PHE A 19 3.36 -13.85 -28.75
CA PHE A 19 2.48 -12.68 -28.88
C PHE A 19 1.23 -12.80 -28.01
N VAL A 20 0.60 -13.98 -27.99
CA VAL A 20 -0.62 -14.22 -27.20
C VAL A 20 -0.33 -14.13 -25.69
N GLY A 21 0.87 -14.51 -25.23
CA GLY A 21 1.26 -14.46 -23.81
C GLY A 21 1.31 -13.05 -23.20
N ARG A 22 1.36 -12.02 -24.05
CA ARG A 22 1.46 -10.61 -23.61
C ARG A 22 0.12 -10.05 -23.14
N GLU A 23 -0.98 -10.56 -23.69
CA GLU A 23 -2.32 -10.07 -23.41
C GLU A 23 -3.03 -10.90 -22.32
N PRO A 24 -3.81 -10.29 -21.41
CA PRO A 24 -4.53 -11.02 -20.34
C PRO A 24 -5.40 -12.18 -20.85
N GLY A 25 -6.32 -11.92 -21.79
CA GLY A 25 -7.19 -12.96 -22.35
C GLY A 25 -6.44 -13.98 -23.20
N GLY A 26 -5.27 -13.61 -23.73
CA GLY A 26 -4.40 -14.53 -24.45
C GLY A 26 -3.75 -15.55 -23.52
N ARG A 27 -3.34 -15.13 -22.33
CA ARG A 27 -2.78 -16.04 -21.30
C ARG A 27 -3.79 -17.09 -20.85
N ASP A 28 -5.08 -16.74 -20.75
CA ASP A 28 -6.15 -17.70 -20.42
C ASP A 28 -6.29 -18.79 -21.51
N GLU A 29 -6.22 -18.40 -22.79
CA GLU A 29 -6.26 -19.35 -23.91
C GLU A 29 -4.99 -20.22 -23.98
N LEU A 30 -3.84 -19.68 -23.58
CA LEU A 30 -2.59 -20.44 -23.49
C LEU A 30 -2.64 -21.51 -22.41
N VAL A 31 -3.29 -21.24 -21.27
CA VAL A 31 -3.50 -22.27 -20.25
C VAL A 31 -4.28 -23.47 -20.82
N LYS A 32 -5.39 -23.22 -21.52
CA LYS A 32 -6.18 -24.28 -22.18
C LYS A 32 -5.36 -25.05 -23.22
N TYR A 33 -4.52 -24.34 -23.97
CA TYR A 33 -3.61 -24.98 -24.94
C TYR A 33 -2.57 -25.87 -24.25
N PHE A 34 -1.94 -25.39 -23.18
CA PHE A 34 -0.90 -26.12 -22.45
C PHE A 34 -1.44 -27.32 -21.68
N GLN A 35 -2.72 -27.35 -21.33
CA GLN A 35 -3.35 -28.54 -20.74
C GLN A 35 -3.29 -29.75 -21.67
N GLU A 36 -3.36 -29.55 -22.99
CA GLU A 36 -3.43 -30.61 -24.00
C GLU A 36 -2.14 -30.76 -24.82
N ALA A 37 -1.23 -29.77 -24.74
CA ALA A 37 -0.02 -29.76 -25.54
C ALA A 37 0.91 -30.95 -25.20
N PRO A 38 1.59 -31.55 -26.20
CA PRO A 38 2.67 -32.51 -25.98
C PRO A 38 3.77 -31.93 -25.09
N ALA A 39 4.51 -32.79 -24.36
CA ALA A 39 5.51 -32.35 -23.36
C ALA A 39 6.58 -31.41 -23.94
N GLU A 40 7.11 -31.72 -25.13
CA GLU A 40 8.12 -30.90 -25.82
C GLU A 40 7.59 -29.49 -26.15
N ARG A 41 6.34 -29.39 -26.61
CA ARG A 41 5.70 -28.11 -26.92
C ARG A 41 5.32 -27.33 -25.66
N LEU A 42 4.98 -28.03 -24.57
CA LEU A 42 4.68 -27.40 -23.29
C LEU A 42 5.93 -26.69 -22.74
N ALA A 43 7.06 -27.39 -22.62
CA ALA A 43 8.27 -26.83 -22.04
C ALA A 43 8.73 -25.57 -22.80
N ARG A 44 8.83 -25.68 -24.13
CA ARG A 44 9.19 -24.56 -25.01
C ARG A 44 8.17 -23.42 -24.93
N GLY A 45 6.88 -23.76 -24.94
CA GLY A 45 5.81 -22.76 -24.86
C GLY A 45 5.83 -21.96 -23.56
N LEU A 46 6.09 -22.61 -22.42
CA LEU A 46 6.22 -21.93 -21.13
C LEU A 46 7.42 -20.96 -21.11
N GLU A 47 8.57 -21.33 -21.70
CA GLU A 47 9.73 -20.43 -21.81
C GLU A 47 9.46 -19.23 -22.74
N LEU A 48 8.71 -19.44 -23.83
CA LEU A 48 8.26 -18.36 -24.71
C LEU A 48 7.33 -17.39 -23.99
N VAL A 49 6.41 -17.90 -23.16
CA VAL A 49 5.55 -17.06 -22.33
C VAL A 49 6.39 -16.31 -21.29
N ALA A 50 7.31 -16.99 -20.59
CA ALA A 50 8.17 -16.36 -19.59
C ALA A 50 9.06 -15.25 -20.16
N SER A 51 9.50 -15.37 -21.42
CA SER A 51 10.28 -14.35 -22.13
C SER A 51 9.44 -13.27 -22.80
N SER A 52 8.11 -13.39 -22.81
CA SER A 52 7.21 -12.38 -23.41
C SER A 52 7.00 -11.13 -22.53
N PHE A 53 7.46 -11.18 -21.27
CA PHE A 53 7.40 -10.07 -20.32
C PHE A 53 8.68 -10.01 -19.46
N PRO A 54 9.03 -8.83 -18.90
CA PRO A 54 10.16 -8.70 -17.99
C PRO A 54 10.03 -9.62 -16.77
N SER A 55 11.13 -10.16 -16.26
CA SER A 55 11.14 -11.02 -15.06
C SER A 55 10.68 -10.29 -13.78
N SER A 56 10.74 -8.96 -13.77
CA SER A 56 10.20 -8.11 -12.70
C SER A 56 8.70 -7.86 -12.80
N ALA A 57 8.05 -8.32 -13.88
CA ALA A 57 6.61 -8.15 -14.07
C ALA A 57 5.83 -8.79 -12.92
N ARG A 58 4.73 -8.14 -12.55
CA ARG A 58 3.73 -8.65 -11.61
C ARG A 58 2.40 -8.65 -12.34
N LEU A 59 1.95 -9.83 -12.73
CA LEU A 59 0.76 -10.04 -13.56
C LEU A 59 -0.23 -10.91 -12.79
N PRO A 60 -1.55 -10.78 -13.00
CA PRO A 60 -2.49 -11.73 -12.45
C PRO A 60 -2.31 -13.10 -13.13
N ALA A 61 -2.48 -14.16 -12.35
CA ALA A 61 -2.46 -15.52 -12.89
C ALA A 61 -3.61 -15.73 -13.88
N PRO A 62 -3.35 -16.37 -15.03
CA PRO A 62 -4.39 -16.70 -15.99
C PRO A 62 -5.39 -17.71 -15.42
N ALA A 63 -6.61 -17.70 -15.95
CA ALA A 63 -7.65 -18.63 -15.58
C ALA A 63 -7.18 -20.09 -15.79
N GLY A 64 -7.29 -20.93 -14.75
CA GLY A 64 -6.85 -22.33 -14.78
C GLY A 64 -5.35 -22.56 -14.55
N TRP A 65 -4.56 -21.51 -14.24
CA TRP A 65 -3.13 -21.62 -14.00
C TRP A 65 -2.77 -22.64 -12.90
N ALA A 66 -3.45 -22.57 -11.77
CA ALA A 66 -3.33 -23.49 -10.64
C ALA A 66 -3.46 -24.96 -11.04
N GLU A 67 -4.52 -25.27 -11.78
CA GLU A 67 -4.80 -26.63 -12.26
C GLU A 67 -3.73 -27.10 -13.25
N LEU A 68 -3.29 -26.20 -14.15
CA LEU A 68 -2.21 -26.50 -15.08
C LEU A 68 -0.91 -26.83 -14.34
N VAL A 69 -0.54 -26.03 -13.33
CA VAL A 69 0.63 -26.28 -12.48
C VAL A 69 0.49 -27.62 -11.78
N ALA A 70 -0.64 -27.88 -11.11
CA ALA A 70 -0.86 -29.13 -10.38
C ALA A 70 -0.76 -30.38 -11.28
N ARG A 71 -1.25 -30.31 -12.53
CA ARG A 71 -1.24 -31.43 -13.48
C ARG A 71 0.06 -31.60 -14.24
N ARG A 72 0.74 -30.50 -14.57
CA ARG A 72 1.81 -30.50 -15.60
C ARG A 72 3.18 -30.07 -15.05
N ARG A 73 3.27 -29.57 -13.81
CA ARG A 73 4.56 -29.23 -13.19
C ARG A 73 5.30 -30.52 -12.80
N SER A 74 6.26 -30.92 -13.63
CA SER A 74 7.10 -32.08 -13.37
C SER A 74 8.44 -31.96 -14.08
N GLY A 75 9.50 -32.54 -13.50
CA GLY A 75 10.82 -32.66 -14.11
C GLY A 75 11.32 -31.34 -14.69
N GLU A 76 11.57 -31.32 -16.00
CA GLU A 76 12.13 -30.19 -16.76
C GLU A 76 11.26 -28.91 -16.74
N THR A 77 9.94 -29.04 -16.60
CA THR A 77 9.04 -27.87 -16.58
C THR A 77 8.94 -27.18 -15.22
N ALA A 78 9.46 -27.81 -14.15
CA ALA A 78 9.29 -27.30 -12.79
C ALA A 78 9.89 -25.89 -12.61
N ALA A 79 11.09 -25.67 -13.14
CA ALA A 79 11.79 -24.39 -13.00
C ALA A 79 11.07 -23.23 -13.71
N VAL A 80 10.53 -23.46 -14.91
CA VAL A 80 9.80 -22.42 -15.66
C VAL A 80 8.44 -22.13 -15.03
N PHE A 81 7.75 -23.15 -14.48
CA PHE A 81 6.53 -22.93 -13.69
C PHE A 81 6.79 -22.10 -12.44
N ASP A 82 7.89 -22.32 -11.73
CA ASP A 82 8.25 -21.56 -10.54
C ASP A 82 8.55 -20.08 -10.89
N ARG A 83 9.28 -19.85 -11.99
CA ARG A 83 9.56 -18.50 -12.51
C ARG A 83 8.27 -17.78 -12.91
N LEU A 84 7.39 -18.46 -13.64
CA LEU A 84 6.10 -17.92 -14.05
C LEU A 84 5.17 -17.70 -12.86
N GLY A 85 5.18 -18.57 -11.84
CA GLY A 85 4.42 -18.40 -10.61
C GLY A 85 4.84 -17.15 -9.82
N ALA A 86 6.13 -16.81 -9.84
CA ALA A 86 6.64 -15.57 -9.25
C ALA A 86 6.15 -14.31 -9.99
N VAL A 87 5.95 -14.40 -11.31
CA VAL A 87 5.41 -13.31 -12.14
C VAL A 87 3.89 -13.21 -12.03
N PHE A 88 3.19 -14.34 -12.13
CA PHE A 88 1.74 -14.45 -12.15
C PHE A 88 1.08 -14.30 -10.78
N GLY A 89 1.88 -14.21 -9.73
CA GLY A 89 1.34 -13.79 -8.45
C GLY A 89 0.22 -14.68 -7.96
N ASP A 90 0.52 -15.97 -7.89
CA ASP A 90 -0.46 -17.03 -7.72
C ASP A 90 -1.54 -16.67 -6.68
N ARG A 91 -2.73 -16.33 -7.19
CA ARG A 91 -3.91 -15.99 -6.38
C ARG A 91 -4.29 -17.14 -5.45
N GLU A 92 -3.99 -18.38 -5.82
CA GLU A 92 -4.22 -19.54 -4.98
C GLU A 92 -3.22 -19.59 -3.81
N ILE A 93 -1.94 -19.28 -4.05
CA ILE A 93 -0.96 -19.12 -2.98
C ILE A 93 -1.34 -17.95 -2.07
N ALA A 94 -1.75 -16.81 -2.64
CA ALA A 94 -2.22 -15.69 -1.83
C ALA A 94 -3.47 -16.07 -1.00
N ALA A 95 -4.42 -16.81 -1.57
CA ALA A 95 -5.57 -17.33 -0.84
C ALA A 95 -5.16 -18.32 0.27
N ARG A 96 -4.16 -19.18 0.03
CA ARG A 96 -3.60 -20.08 1.04
C ARG A 96 -2.88 -19.31 2.15
N MET A 97 -2.08 -18.30 1.82
CA MET A 97 -1.42 -17.43 2.80
C MET A 97 -2.46 -16.64 3.61
N ALA A 98 -3.52 -16.14 2.97
CA ALA A 98 -4.64 -15.48 3.65
C ALA A 98 -5.31 -16.41 4.67
N LYS A 99 -5.51 -17.68 4.34
CA LYS A 99 -5.99 -18.70 5.29
C LYS A 99 -5.00 -18.93 6.43
N ALA A 100 -3.71 -19.11 6.11
CA ALA A 100 -2.67 -19.35 7.10
C ALA A 100 -2.52 -18.20 8.11
N VAL A 101 -2.58 -16.95 7.66
CA VAL A 101 -2.51 -15.77 8.54
C VAL A 101 -3.70 -15.68 9.51
N ARG A 102 -4.90 -16.08 9.06
CA ARG A 102 -6.14 -16.07 9.85
C ARG A 102 -6.25 -17.25 10.82
N ASP A 103 -5.49 -18.32 10.61
CA ASP A 103 -5.50 -19.49 11.47
C ASP A 103 -4.78 -19.20 12.79
N ARG A 104 -5.55 -18.90 13.84
CA ARG A 104 -5.03 -18.62 15.18
C ARG A 104 -4.45 -19.86 15.88
N SER A 105 -4.71 -21.07 15.35
CA SER A 105 -4.13 -22.30 15.88
C SER A 105 -2.73 -22.60 15.32
N ALA A 106 -2.36 -21.96 14.21
CA ALA A 106 -1.05 -22.10 13.60
C ALA A 106 0.04 -21.38 14.41
N PRO A 107 1.30 -21.85 14.37
CA PRO A 107 2.44 -21.16 14.99
C PRO A 107 2.57 -19.71 14.52
N LEU A 108 2.84 -18.78 15.43
CA LEU A 108 2.96 -17.35 15.12
C LEU A 108 4.00 -17.07 14.01
N ALA A 109 5.11 -17.82 14.00
CA ALA A 109 6.14 -17.71 12.96
C ALA A 109 5.58 -18.00 11.55
N ASP A 110 4.73 -19.02 11.41
CA ASP A 110 4.12 -19.37 10.12
C ASP A 110 3.11 -18.31 9.70
N ARG A 111 2.30 -17.80 10.64
CA ARG A 111 1.38 -16.68 10.40
C ARG A 111 2.16 -15.42 9.98
N LYS A 112 3.31 -15.13 10.59
CA LYS A 112 4.19 -14.00 10.24
C LYS A 112 4.78 -14.13 8.83
N ASN A 113 5.22 -15.33 8.46
CA ASN A 113 5.72 -15.60 7.11
C ASN A 113 4.62 -15.40 6.05
N ALA A 114 3.42 -15.93 6.32
CA ALA A 114 2.28 -15.76 5.45
C ALA A 114 1.82 -14.29 5.35
N PHE A 115 1.90 -13.53 6.44
CA PHE A 115 1.61 -12.09 6.45
C PHE A 115 2.66 -11.32 5.63
N ALA A 116 3.95 -11.59 5.81
CA ALA A 116 5.02 -10.95 5.06
C ALA A 116 4.86 -11.17 3.55
N PHE A 117 4.44 -12.38 3.15
CA PHE A 117 4.09 -12.67 1.76
C PHE A 117 2.97 -11.77 1.23
N LEU A 118 1.87 -11.60 1.97
CA LEU A 118 0.76 -10.76 1.55
C LEU A 118 1.10 -9.26 1.59
N ALA A 119 1.80 -8.81 2.64
CA ALA A 119 2.17 -7.40 2.84
C ALA A 119 3.11 -6.88 1.72
N GLY A 120 3.94 -7.76 1.15
CA GLY A 120 4.81 -7.46 0.02
C GLY A 120 4.10 -7.37 -1.33
N ARG A 121 2.78 -7.64 -1.39
CA ARG A 121 2.01 -7.69 -2.63
C ARG A 121 1.01 -6.54 -2.72
N GLY A 122 1.02 -5.83 -3.85
CA GLY A 122 0.02 -4.80 -4.17
C GLY A 122 -0.96 -5.22 -5.26
N ASP A 123 -0.75 -6.39 -5.85
CA ASP A 123 -1.53 -6.92 -6.99
C ASP A 123 -2.69 -7.82 -6.56
N VAL A 124 -2.69 -8.29 -5.31
CA VAL A 124 -3.76 -9.08 -4.71
C VAL A 124 -4.50 -8.24 -3.69
N ASP A 125 -5.82 -8.18 -3.80
CA ASP A 125 -6.64 -7.59 -2.77
C ASP A 125 -6.56 -8.44 -1.48
N SER A 126 -5.89 -7.87 -0.48
CA SER A 126 -5.72 -8.45 0.85
C SER A 126 -6.38 -7.58 1.92
N SER A 127 -7.21 -6.60 1.52
CA SER A 127 -7.87 -5.64 2.40
C SER A 127 -8.65 -6.35 3.51
N GLY A 128 -9.46 -7.36 3.16
CA GLY A 128 -10.24 -8.14 4.12
C GLY A 128 -9.36 -8.92 5.10
N VAL A 129 -8.23 -9.48 4.65
CA VAL A 129 -7.27 -10.18 5.55
C VAL A 129 -6.67 -9.19 6.52
N PHE A 130 -6.28 -8.02 6.03
CA PHE A 130 -5.66 -6.98 6.82
C PHE A 130 -6.62 -6.35 7.84
N VAL A 131 -7.90 -6.19 7.47
CA VAL A 131 -8.95 -5.75 8.39
C VAL A 131 -9.14 -6.75 9.53
N ASP A 132 -9.17 -8.06 9.25
CA ASP A 132 -9.32 -9.10 10.29
C ASP A 132 -8.17 -9.11 11.30
N LEU A 133 -6.98 -8.63 10.89
CA LEU A 133 -5.77 -8.58 11.72
C LEU A 133 -5.68 -7.33 12.59
N LEU A 134 -6.56 -6.33 12.43
CA LEU A 134 -6.52 -5.10 13.24
C LEU A 134 -6.70 -5.36 14.73
N ASP A 135 -7.44 -6.41 15.08
CA ASP A 135 -7.69 -6.78 16.47
C ASP A 135 -6.58 -7.68 17.06
N ASP A 136 -5.70 -8.25 16.23
CA ASP A 136 -4.59 -9.11 16.65
C ASP A 136 -3.36 -8.27 17.03
N PRO A 137 -2.96 -8.22 18.32
CA PRO A 137 -1.84 -7.37 18.76
C PRO A 137 -0.51 -7.75 18.13
N ASP A 138 -0.34 -9.01 17.69
CA ASP A 138 0.88 -9.43 17.03
C ASP A 138 1.02 -8.81 15.63
N PHE A 139 -0.08 -8.43 14.97
CA PHE A 139 -0.08 -7.94 13.58
C PHE A 139 -0.52 -6.49 13.43
N ARG A 140 -1.28 -5.96 14.40
CA ARG A 140 -1.92 -4.64 14.35
C ARG A 140 -1.00 -3.52 13.86
N SER A 141 0.15 -3.34 14.50
CA SER A 141 1.05 -2.23 14.17
C SER A 141 1.64 -2.30 12.77
N GLU A 142 1.81 -3.52 12.23
CA GLU A 142 2.32 -3.74 10.87
C GLU A 142 1.22 -3.62 9.82
N VAL A 143 -0.02 -3.98 10.15
CA VAL A 143 -1.12 -4.02 9.19
C VAL A 143 -1.79 -2.66 8.96
N ILE A 144 -1.90 -1.82 10.00
CA ILE A 144 -2.51 -0.49 9.91
C ILE A 144 -1.99 0.34 8.71
N PRO A 145 -0.67 0.53 8.51
CA PRO A 145 -0.18 1.32 7.38
C PRO A 145 -0.46 0.68 6.01
N LEU A 146 -0.63 -0.65 5.93
CA LEU A 146 -0.94 -1.34 4.67
C LEU A 146 -2.35 -1.02 4.19
N LEU A 147 -3.28 -0.76 5.12
CA LEU A 147 -4.67 -0.45 4.78
C LEU A 147 -4.82 0.87 4.03
N GLY A 148 -3.86 1.80 4.16
CA GLY A 148 -3.83 3.04 3.37
C GLY A 148 -3.59 2.85 1.87
N ARG A 149 -3.34 1.62 1.42
CA ARG A 149 -3.22 1.28 -0.02
C ARG A 149 -4.59 1.08 -0.69
N TYR A 150 -5.64 0.86 0.10
CA TYR A 150 -6.96 0.47 -0.41
C TYR A 150 -7.92 1.66 -0.39
N ASN A 151 -8.61 1.91 -1.50
CA ASN A 151 -9.54 3.01 -1.65
C ASN A 151 -11.00 2.54 -1.49
N GLU A 152 -11.28 1.83 -0.39
CA GLU A 152 -12.53 1.09 -0.19
C GLU A 152 -13.25 1.50 1.10
N GLY A 153 -14.57 1.68 1.01
CA GLY A 153 -15.41 2.09 2.14
C GLY A 153 -15.34 1.14 3.36
N PRO A 154 -15.39 -0.20 3.17
CA PRO A 154 -15.24 -1.15 4.28
C PRO A 154 -13.93 -0.99 5.06
N VAL A 155 -12.82 -0.69 4.39
CA VAL A 155 -11.52 -0.46 5.04
C VAL A 155 -11.56 0.80 5.90
N GLY A 156 -12.11 1.90 5.36
CA GLY A 156 -12.28 3.15 6.11
C GLY A 156 -13.15 2.95 7.35
N LYS A 157 -14.29 2.26 7.21
CA LYS A 157 -15.19 1.93 8.32
C LYS A 157 -14.47 1.11 9.40
N ALA A 158 -13.74 0.07 9.01
CA ALA A 158 -13.04 -0.82 9.95
C ALA A 158 -11.95 -0.08 10.76
N LEU A 159 -11.21 0.83 10.12
CA LEU A 159 -10.23 1.69 10.78
C LEU A 159 -10.90 2.67 11.75
N LEU A 160 -12.00 3.33 11.35
CA LEU A 160 -12.73 4.28 12.18
C LEU A 160 -13.33 3.63 13.43
N GLU A 161 -13.94 2.45 13.29
CA GLU A 161 -14.52 1.69 14.42
C GLU A 161 -13.47 1.33 15.49
N ARG A 162 -12.21 1.15 15.08
CA ARG A 162 -11.11 0.75 15.97
C ARG A 162 -10.22 1.91 16.39
N LEU A 163 -10.33 3.06 15.74
CA LEU A 163 -9.53 4.25 16.02
C LEU A 163 -9.52 4.65 17.51
N PRO A 164 -10.64 4.59 18.27
CA PRO A 164 -10.63 4.90 19.71
C PRO A 164 -9.80 3.92 20.56
N LYS A 165 -9.55 2.71 20.07
CA LYS A 165 -8.77 1.66 20.76
C LYS A 165 -7.27 1.74 20.45
N PHE A 166 -6.89 2.51 19.42
CA PHE A 166 -5.50 2.65 19.02
C PHE A 166 -4.82 3.79 19.78
N ASN A 167 -3.57 3.55 20.17
CA ASN A 167 -2.78 4.44 21.02
C ASN A 167 -1.43 4.73 20.35
N GLY A 168 -0.80 5.86 20.69
CA GLY A 168 0.57 6.18 20.25
C GLY A 168 0.78 6.03 18.73
N LYS A 169 1.73 5.17 18.34
CA LYS A 169 2.11 4.94 16.94
C LYS A 169 0.98 4.34 16.10
N ASP A 170 0.18 3.43 16.66
CA ASP A 170 -0.91 2.77 15.92
C ASP A 170 -2.01 3.77 15.56
N ARG A 171 -2.36 4.68 16.50
CA ARG A 171 -3.35 5.73 16.23
C ARG A 171 -2.88 6.67 15.13
N LEU A 172 -1.62 7.10 15.20
CA LEU A 172 -1.02 7.96 14.18
C LEU A 172 -1.02 7.27 12.80
N ASN A 173 -0.60 6.01 12.74
CA ASN A 173 -0.60 5.23 11.50
C ASN A 173 -2.01 5.03 10.95
N ALA A 174 -3.02 4.86 11.80
CA ALA A 174 -4.41 4.72 11.37
C ALA A 174 -4.95 6.02 10.77
N LEU A 175 -4.63 7.17 11.39
CA LEU A 175 -4.95 8.49 10.82
C LEU A 175 -4.24 8.73 9.48
N ASN A 176 -2.96 8.35 9.38
CA ASN A 176 -2.23 8.41 8.10
C ASN A 176 -2.90 7.56 7.03
N ALA A 177 -3.30 6.33 7.36
CA ALA A 177 -3.99 5.43 6.44
C ALA A 177 -5.35 5.99 6.01
N LEU A 178 -6.14 6.52 6.94
CA LEU A 178 -7.42 7.17 6.67
C LEU A 178 -7.28 8.39 5.75
N CYS A 179 -6.14 9.06 5.74
CA CYS A 179 -5.88 10.21 4.88
C CYS A 179 -5.21 9.87 3.54
N ALA A 180 -4.89 8.60 3.28
CA ALA A 180 -4.06 8.19 2.15
C ALA A 180 -4.84 8.03 0.84
N GLN A 181 -6.16 7.82 0.89
CA GLN A 181 -7.00 7.53 -0.26
C GLN A 181 -8.30 8.36 -0.22
N PRO A 182 -8.88 8.75 -1.38
CA PRO A 182 -10.08 9.59 -1.41
C PRO A 182 -11.27 9.06 -0.60
N VAL A 183 -11.62 7.78 -0.76
CA VAL A 183 -12.77 7.16 -0.10
C VAL A 183 -12.56 7.08 1.42
N LEU A 184 -11.34 6.80 1.85
CA LEU A 184 -10.96 6.72 3.26
C LEU A 184 -10.98 8.12 3.89
N ALA A 185 -10.42 9.10 3.19
CA ALA A 185 -10.37 10.49 3.64
C ALA A 185 -11.79 11.04 3.79
N ARG A 186 -12.66 10.79 2.80
CA ARG A 186 -14.07 11.17 2.86
C ARG A 186 -14.77 10.51 4.04
N ALA A 187 -14.63 9.20 4.24
CA ALA A 187 -15.25 8.51 5.37
C ALA A 187 -14.79 9.07 6.72
N ASN A 188 -13.50 9.40 6.86
CA ASN A 188 -12.96 10.03 8.06
C ASN A 188 -13.55 11.44 8.31
N LEU A 189 -13.62 12.26 7.27
CA LEU A 189 -14.18 13.62 7.37
C LEU A 189 -15.69 13.59 7.65
N GLU A 190 -16.43 12.67 7.03
CA GLU A 190 -17.86 12.45 7.31
C GLU A 190 -18.09 12.00 8.75
N ALA A 191 -17.25 11.10 9.29
CA ALA A 191 -17.32 10.68 10.69
C ALA A 191 -17.10 11.86 11.65
N ILE A 192 -16.19 12.78 11.32
CA ILE A 192 -15.97 14.02 12.09
C ILE A 192 -17.18 14.95 11.99
N LYS A 193 -17.73 15.14 10.79
CA LYS A 193 -18.93 15.97 10.57
C LYS A 193 -20.13 15.43 11.35
N ALA A 194 -20.27 14.10 11.40
CA ALA A 194 -21.30 13.40 12.17
C ALA A 194 -20.99 13.31 13.68
N GLN A 195 -19.92 13.94 14.17
CA GLN A 195 -19.47 13.91 15.57
C GLN A 195 -19.22 12.50 16.13
N GLN A 196 -18.94 11.52 15.27
CA GLN A 196 -18.57 10.16 15.69
C GLN A 196 -17.10 10.09 16.10
N THR A 197 -16.27 10.93 15.50
CA THR A 197 -14.85 11.13 15.84
C THR A 197 -14.56 12.62 16.00
N ASP A 198 -13.56 12.97 16.81
CA ASP A 198 -13.11 14.36 16.92
C ASP A 198 -12.07 14.71 15.83
N LYS A 199 -11.73 16.00 15.74
CA LYS A 199 -10.62 16.49 14.90
C LYS A 199 -9.24 16.15 15.51
N GLY A 200 -9.21 15.50 16.68
CA GLY A 200 -8.03 15.24 17.48
C GLY A 200 -7.07 14.26 16.81
N GLY A 201 -5.79 14.65 16.76
CA GLY A 201 -4.75 13.88 16.07
C GLY A 201 -4.65 14.17 14.57
N LEU A 202 -5.61 14.88 13.97
CA LEU A 202 -5.44 15.42 12.61
C LEU A 202 -4.53 16.65 12.63
N THR A 203 -3.48 16.60 11.82
CA THR A 203 -2.49 17.67 11.70
C THR A 203 -2.63 18.40 10.37
N SER A 204 -1.97 19.56 10.23
CA SER A 204 -1.88 20.27 8.95
C SER A 204 -1.25 19.39 7.84
N LEU A 205 -0.37 18.45 8.21
CA LEU A 205 0.17 17.46 7.28
C LEU A 205 -0.94 16.56 6.73
N HIS A 206 -1.81 16.01 7.59
CA HIS A 206 -2.93 15.17 7.14
C HIS A 206 -3.88 15.95 6.23
N LEU A 207 -4.22 17.20 6.60
CA LEU A 207 -5.07 18.05 5.75
C LEU A 207 -4.43 18.31 4.38
N ARG A 208 -3.12 18.56 4.33
CA ARG A 208 -2.40 18.74 3.06
C ARG A 208 -2.37 17.44 2.25
N THR A 209 -2.11 16.30 2.88
CA THR A 209 -2.17 14.98 2.23
C THR A 209 -3.54 14.77 1.58
N MET A 210 -4.62 15.00 2.32
CA MET A 210 -5.98 14.86 1.79
C MET A 210 -6.29 15.83 0.65
N ARG A 211 -5.83 17.09 0.73
CA ARG A 211 -5.99 18.05 -0.39
C ARG A 211 -5.23 17.63 -1.64
N ASN A 212 -4.04 17.04 -1.47
CA ASN A 212 -3.22 16.54 -2.56
C ASN A 212 -3.83 15.31 -3.26
N LEU A 213 -4.87 14.69 -2.69
CA LEU A 213 -5.64 13.65 -3.37
C LEU A 213 -6.42 14.19 -4.58
N GLY A 214 -6.68 15.50 -4.63
CA GLY A 214 -7.40 16.14 -5.72
C GLY A 214 -8.90 15.82 -5.77
N ASP A 215 -9.46 15.19 -4.73
CA ASP A 215 -10.87 14.85 -4.63
C ASP A 215 -11.70 16.06 -4.19
N GLU A 216 -12.70 16.43 -4.99
CA GLU A 216 -13.52 17.62 -4.77
C GLU A 216 -14.32 17.55 -3.47
N GLU A 217 -14.86 16.36 -3.14
CA GLU A 217 -15.69 16.17 -1.97
C GLU A 217 -14.85 16.19 -0.69
N VAL A 218 -13.67 15.58 -0.72
CA VAL A 218 -12.68 15.68 0.36
C VAL A 218 -12.31 17.15 0.61
N ASN A 219 -12.01 17.92 -0.44
CA ASN A 219 -11.69 19.34 -0.31
C ASN A 219 -12.86 20.15 0.27
N ARG A 220 -14.09 19.90 -0.21
CA ARG A 220 -15.31 20.52 0.29
C ARG A 220 -15.51 20.24 1.78
N LEU A 221 -15.35 18.98 2.21
CA LEU A 221 -15.50 18.58 3.61
C LEU A 221 -14.41 19.17 4.51
N ILE A 222 -13.17 19.29 4.03
CA ILE A 222 -12.10 19.94 4.78
C ILE A 222 -12.42 21.43 4.98
N ASP A 223 -12.86 22.12 3.93
CA ASP A 223 -13.22 23.54 4.01
C ASP A 223 -14.45 23.77 4.92
N GLU A 224 -15.42 22.86 4.91
CA GLU A 224 -16.58 22.91 5.82
C GLU A 224 -16.16 22.72 7.29
N LEU A 225 -15.24 21.79 7.55
CA LEU A 225 -14.84 21.44 8.92
C LEU A 225 -13.79 22.39 9.50
N TRP A 226 -12.80 22.85 8.73
CA TRP A 226 -11.71 23.71 9.21
C TRP A 226 -11.81 25.16 8.75
N GLY A 227 -12.76 25.49 7.87
CA GLY A 227 -12.79 26.75 7.14
C GLY A 227 -11.88 26.70 5.92
N ARG A 228 -12.18 27.54 4.92
CA ARG A 228 -11.20 27.81 3.85
C ARG A 228 -9.95 28.39 4.48
N VAL A 229 -8.77 27.99 4.01
CA VAL A 229 -7.45 28.42 4.54
C VAL A 229 -7.29 29.96 4.62
N ALA A 230 -8.17 30.73 3.97
CA ALA A 230 -8.26 32.18 4.10
C ALA A 230 -8.87 32.68 5.44
N GLU A 231 -9.56 31.84 6.22
CA GLU A 231 -10.24 32.24 7.46
C GLU A 231 -9.76 31.39 8.64
N SER A 232 -8.80 31.93 9.40
CA SER A 232 -8.44 31.36 10.70
C SER A 232 -9.66 31.38 11.63
N SER A 233 -10.11 30.20 12.07
CA SER A 233 -11.18 30.05 13.07
C SER A 233 -10.85 30.80 14.37
N ALA A 234 -11.87 31.10 15.19
CA ALA A 234 -11.68 31.77 16.48
C ALA A 234 -10.67 31.02 17.38
N ASP A 235 -10.72 29.69 17.39
CA ASP A 235 -9.79 28.84 18.15
C ASP A 235 -8.35 28.90 17.62
N MET A 236 -8.20 28.98 16.29
CA MET A 236 -6.89 29.16 15.66
C MET A 236 -6.31 30.53 16.03
N LYS A 237 -7.14 31.59 16.00
CA LYS A 237 -6.75 32.95 16.39
C LYS A 237 -6.35 33.01 17.86
N ALA A 238 -7.15 32.40 18.76
CA ALA A 238 -6.84 32.32 20.19
C ALA A 238 -5.53 31.55 20.46
N SER A 239 -5.28 30.46 19.72
CA SER A 239 -4.03 29.70 19.82
C SER A 239 -2.83 30.52 19.34
N ILE A 240 -2.98 31.24 18.23
CA ILE A 240 -1.95 32.15 17.71
C ILE A 240 -1.64 33.24 18.73
N GLU A 241 -2.66 33.88 19.30
CA GLU A 241 -2.46 34.92 20.34
C GLU A 241 -1.78 34.36 21.59
N LYS A 242 -2.18 33.18 22.05
CA LYS A 242 -1.54 32.49 23.18
C LYS A 242 -0.04 32.29 22.92
N TYR A 243 0.33 31.71 21.78
CA TYR A 243 1.74 31.46 21.48
C TYR A 243 2.52 32.74 21.18
N ARG A 244 1.90 33.76 20.57
CA ARG A 244 2.49 35.10 20.44
C ARG A 244 2.78 35.73 21.79
N ALA A 245 1.86 35.62 22.76
CA ALA A 245 2.07 36.13 24.11
C ALA A 245 3.18 35.38 24.86
N VAL A 246 3.29 34.06 24.67
CA VAL A 246 4.41 33.27 25.21
C VAL A 246 5.74 33.74 24.61
N PHE A 247 5.80 33.91 23.28
CA PHE A 247 7.00 34.36 22.60
C PHE A 247 7.38 35.80 22.97
N ALA A 248 6.41 36.71 23.06
CA ALA A 248 6.63 38.11 23.45
C ALA A 248 7.12 38.26 24.89
N LYS A 249 6.77 37.32 25.79
CA LYS A 249 7.27 37.26 27.17
C LYS A 249 8.62 36.55 27.29
N SER A 250 9.07 35.84 26.26
CA SER A 250 10.40 35.26 26.26
C SER A 250 11.44 36.36 26.05
N GLU A 251 12.34 36.54 27.03
CA GLU A 251 13.53 37.40 26.86
C GLU A 251 14.55 36.81 25.87
N SER A 252 14.28 35.61 25.33
CA SER A 252 15.18 34.95 24.39
C SER A 252 15.15 35.66 23.04
N LYS A 253 16.06 36.60 22.86
CA LYS A 253 16.58 36.87 21.51
C LYS A 253 17.17 35.55 20.98
N PRO A 254 16.88 35.13 19.74
CA PRO A 254 17.45 33.91 19.17
C PRO A 254 18.91 34.16 18.79
N THR A 255 19.77 34.34 19.78
CA THR A 255 21.20 34.64 19.59
C THR A 255 22.09 33.45 19.91
N ASP A 256 21.60 32.47 20.70
CA ASP A 256 22.36 31.27 21.00
C ASP A 256 22.10 30.17 19.96
N ARG A 257 22.96 30.15 18.94
CA ARG A 257 22.96 29.13 17.88
C ARG A 257 23.26 27.73 18.42
N ALA A 258 24.02 27.60 19.50
CA ALA A 258 24.36 26.31 20.08
C ALA A 258 23.14 25.69 20.77
N ALA A 259 22.42 26.48 21.58
CA ALA A 259 21.16 26.05 22.18
C ALA A 259 20.10 25.69 21.13
N GLY A 260 20.00 26.48 20.05
CA GLY A 260 19.12 26.16 18.92
C GLY A 260 19.46 24.83 18.22
N ARG A 261 20.76 24.57 18.02
CA ARG A 261 21.24 23.27 17.48
C ARG A 261 20.86 22.11 18.40
N GLU A 262 20.95 22.29 19.72
CA GLU A 262 20.58 21.26 20.69
C GLU A 262 19.08 20.94 20.66
N VAL A 263 18.22 21.97 20.57
CA VAL A 263 16.77 21.77 20.41
C VAL A 263 16.46 21.04 19.10
N PHE A 264 17.10 21.42 18.00
CA PHE A 264 16.94 20.72 16.73
C PHE A 264 17.34 19.24 16.84
N ALA A 265 18.49 18.95 17.45
CA ALA A 265 18.98 17.59 17.67
C ALA A 265 18.04 16.77 18.57
N LYS A 266 17.32 17.40 19.50
CA LYS A 266 16.39 16.72 20.41
C LYS A 266 15.01 16.49 19.81
N ALA A 267 14.49 17.45 19.05
CA ALA A 267 13.07 17.48 18.69
C ALA A 267 12.80 17.31 17.18
N CYS A 268 13.73 17.70 16.32
CA CYS A 268 13.47 17.85 14.89
C CYS A 268 14.27 16.86 14.03
N VAL A 269 15.47 16.47 14.49
CA VAL A 269 16.41 15.62 13.73
C VAL A 269 15.88 14.24 13.39
N SER A 270 14.93 13.72 14.18
CA SER A 270 14.29 12.43 13.92
C SER A 270 13.47 12.45 12.62
N CYS A 271 12.95 13.62 12.24
CA CYS A 271 12.09 13.78 11.07
C CYS A 271 12.77 14.58 9.96
N HIS A 272 13.56 15.60 10.25
CA HIS A 272 14.08 16.55 9.27
C HIS A 272 15.59 16.44 9.08
N VAL A 273 16.04 16.65 7.84
CA VAL A 273 17.45 16.86 7.50
C VAL A 273 17.82 18.33 7.72
N LEU A 274 19.01 18.58 8.27
CA LEU A 274 19.63 19.90 8.37
C LEU A 274 21.14 19.76 8.15
N ASN A 275 21.67 20.41 7.10
CA ASN A 275 23.07 20.31 6.67
C ASN A 275 23.56 18.86 6.49
N GLY A 276 22.69 17.99 5.98
CA GLY A 276 23.00 16.57 5.74
C GLY A 276 22.82 15.65 6.94
N GLU A 277 22.44 16.17 8.11
CA GLU A 277 22.18 15.38 9.32
C GLU A 277 20.68 15.30 9.63
N GLY A 278 20.16 14.09 9.89
CA GLY A 278 18.79 13.85 10.34
C GLY A 278 17.97 12.87 9.50
N GLY A 279 16.67 12.80 9.79
CA GLY A 279 15.71 11.89 9.16
C GLY A 279 15.16 12.43 7.85
N LYS A 280 14.77 11.53 6.94
CA LYS A 280 14.16 11.87 5.63
C LYS A 280 12.63 11.80 5.64
N LEU A 281 12.02 11.93 6.81
CA LEU A 281 10.56 11.82 6.97
C LEU A 281 9.87 13.15 6.65
N GLY A 282 10.48 14.26 7.05
CA GLY A 282 10.08 15.63 6.75
C GLY A 282 10.99 16.25 5.69
N PRO A 283 10.59 17.41 5.12
CA PRO A 283 11.41 18.13 4.15
C PRO A 283 12.78 18.50 4.71
N ASP A 284 13.76 18.57 3.82
CA ASP A 284 15.08 19.08 4.15
C ASP A 284 14.96 20.57 4.54
N LEU A 285 15.45 20.92 5.73
CA LEU A 285 15.45 22.27 6.28
C LEU A 285 16.77 23.00 6.02
N THR A 286 17.71 22.38 5.31
CA THR A 286 18.97 23.01 4.89
C THR A 286 18.68 24.26 4.06
N GLY A 287 19.11 25.42 4.57
CA GLY A 287 18.92 26.70 3.89
C GLY A 287 17.53 27.33 4.05
N SER A 288 16.64 26.77 4.87
CA SER A 288 15.28 27.32 5.08
C SER A 288 15.25 28.71 5.73
N TRP A 289 16.39 29.18 6.25
CA TRP A 289 16.58 30.51 6.86
C TRP A 289 17.05 31.59 5.86
N ARG A 290 17.10 31.28 4.56
CA ARG A 290 17.60 32.19 3.51
C ARG A 290 16.51 33.02 2.82
N ASN A 291 15.27 32.93 3.27
CA ASN A 291 14.11 33.67 2.73
C ASN A 291 13.52 34.59 3.79
#